data_AF-A0A7T0NWL6-F1
#
_entry.id   AF-A0A7T0NWL6-F1
#
_cell.length_a   1.000
_cell.length_b   1.000
_cell.length_c   1.000
_cell.angle_alpha   90.00
_cell.angle_beta   90.00
_cell.angle_gamma   90.00
#
_symmetry.space_group_name_H-M   'P 1'
#
loop_
_entity.id
_entity.type
_entity.pdbx_description
1 polymer ?
#
loop_
_entity_poly.entity_id
_entity_poly.type
_entity_poly.pdbx_seq_one_letter_code
_entity_poly.pdbx_strand_id
1 'polypeptide(L)'
;MANCQRFSDISVSERILNSLFLLSIAIGYLFSLGQVFFTHQGRDGQPGLSIDDIAIAYHGSPEQTRLAAAINGPMAGNLKSPADKTVILDWIASGARQAIYQTQVAPILQRDCLGCHSPASGMNVPPLTHYEQVVKLTEADRGASIPSLVRVSHIHLFGIAFILFFVGKLFVLCDIPVWLKRMTIGVPFISMLTDILAWYLTRETPDFAYLLVLSGGLMGLSLSFQIGLSLYQMWMPAVWDARVQVIAGRAMSLSGKGLLKFYGRLKGMPGITLAFVSELSSHEQVQFLQTSFKRSLANAAVMVKNRLPADWRLF
;
A
#
# COMPACT_ATOMS: atom_id res chain seq x y z
N MET A 1 -29.80 -29.37 -11.56
CA MET A 1 -28.99 -28.39 -10.80
C MET A 1 -27.59 -28.42 -11.37
N ALA A 2 -27.08 -27.31 -11.90
CA ALA A 2 -25.71 -27.28 -12.40
C ALA A 2 -24.76 -27.62 -11.25
N ASN A 3 -23.96 -28.68 -11.40
CA ASN A 3 -22.94 -29.05 -10.43
C ASN A 3 -21.99 -27.85 -10.27
N CYS A 4 -22.00 -27.21 -9.10
CA CYS A 4 -21.03 -26.18 -8.78
C CYS A 4 -19.69 -26.87 -8.54
N GLN A 5 -18.73 -26.66 -9.43
CA GLN A 5 -17.40 -27.23 -9.33
C GLN A 5 -16.72 -26.82 -8.01
N ARG A 6 -16.17 -27.79 -7.28
CA ARG A 6 -15.43 -27.58 -6.03
C ARG A 6 -14.00 -28.12 -6.14
N PHE A 7 -13.16 -27.80 -5.16
CA PHE A 7 -11.82 -28.39 -5.08
C PHE A 7 -11.81 -29.92 -4.91
N SER A 8 -12.91 -30.51 -4.42
CA SER A 8 -13.09 -31.96 -4.39
C SER A 8 -13.13 -32.59 -5.79
N ASP A 9 -13.54 -31.82 -6.79
CA ASP A 9 -13.91 -32.32 -8.11
C ASP A 9 -12.79 -32.10 -9.16
N ILE A 10 -11.69 -31.46 -8.77
CA ILE A 10 -10.56 -31.16 -9.66
C ILE A 10 -9.50 -32.27 -9.68
N SER A 11 -8.90 -32.46 -10.86
CA SER A 11 -7.83 -33.44 -11.08
C SER A 11 -6.58 -33.12 -10.26
N VAL A 12 -5.73 -34.12 -10.04
CA VAL A 12 -4.43 -33.92 -9.36
C VAL A 12 -3.56 -32.92 -10.12
N SER A 13 -3.59 -32.96 -11.46
CA SER A 13 -2.85 -32.01 -12.32
C SER A 13 -3.30 -30.57 -12.09
N GLU A 14 -4.61 -30.32 -11.99
CA GLU A 14 -5.14 -28.99 -11.66
C GLU A 14 -4.78 -28.55 -10.24
N ARG A 15 -4.81 -29.47 -9.25
CA ARG A 15 -4.38 -29.16 -7.87
C ARG A 15 -2.92 -28.71 -7.84
N ILE A 16 -2.03 -29.39 -8.55
CA ILE A 16 -0.61 -29.03 -8.64
C ILE A 16 -0.46 -27.65 -9.30
N LEU A 17 -1.07 -27.44 -10.47
CA LEU A 17 -1.00 -26.17 -11.19
C LEU A 17 -1.51 -24.99 -10.36
N ASN A 18 -2.69 -25.14 -9.76
CA ASN A 18 -3.31 -24.11 -8.93
C ASN A 18 -2.46 -23.82 -7.68
N SER A 19 -1.87 -24.85 -7.07
CA SER A 19 -1.01 -24.67 -5.89
C SER A 19 0.27 -23.93 -6.24
N LEU A 20 0.95 -24.31 -7.32
CA LEU A 20 2.16 -23.62 -7.78
C LEU A 20 1.87 -22.16 -8.13
N PHE A 21 0.74 -21.88 -8.80
CA PHE A 21 0.31 -20.51 -9.06
C PHE A 21 0.12 -19.72 -7.76
N LEU A 22 -0.68 -20.24 -6.81
CA LEU A 22 -0.96 -19.55 -5.54
C LEU A 22 0.30 -19.34 -4.69
N LEU A 23 1.21 -20.31 -4.65
CA LEU A 23 2.49 -20.19 -3.94
C LEU A 23 3.40 -19.15 -4.57
N SER A 24 3.48 -19.11 -5.91
CA SER A 24 4.24 -18.07 -6.62
C SER A 24 3.70 -16.67 -6.31
N ILE A 25 2.37 -16.49 -6.26
CA ILE A 25 1.77 -15.22 -5.86
C ILE A 25 2.08 -14.88 -4.39
N ALA A 26 2.01 -15.85 -3.48
CA ALA A 26 2.34 -15.64 -2.07
C ALA A 26 3.79 -15.20 -1.88
N ILE A 27 4.74 -15.87 -2.53
CA ILE A 27 6.16 -15.50 -2.52
C ILE A 27 6.35 -14.11 -3.11
N GLY A 28 5.73 -13.82 -4.26
CA GLY A 28 5.78 -12.49 -4.88
C GLY A 28 5.29 -11.38 -3.93
N TYR A 29 4.24 -11.64 -3.16
CA TYR A 29 3.74 -10.69 -2.15
C TYR A 29 4.76 -10.44 -1.03
N LEU A 30 5.46 -11.48 -0.55
CA LEU A 30 6.54 -11.33 0.44
C LEU A 30 7.71 -10.48 -0.09
N PHE A 31 8.10 -10.68 -1.35
CA PHE A 31 9.11 -9.85 -2.00
C PHE A 31 8.64 -8.40 -2.17
N SER A 32 7.35 -8.18 -2.46
CA SER A 32 6.77 -6.84 -2.51
C SER A 32 6.83 -6.14 -1.14
N LEU A 33 6.53 -6.84 -0.04
CA LEU A 33 6.70 -6.29 1.31
C LEU A 33 8.17 -5.95 1.61
N GLY A 34 9.10 -6.84 1.21
CA GLY A 34 10.54 -6.58 1.30
C GLY A 34 10.94 -5.33 0.52
N GLN A 35 10.45 -5.19 -0.72
CA GLN A 35 10.71 -4.02 -1.55
C GLN A 35 10.23 -2.73 -0.87
N VAL A 36 9.04 -2.72 -0.28
CA VAL A 36 8.53 -1.55 0.46
C VAL A 36 9.45 -1.22 1.64
N PHE A 37 9.82 -2.23 2.43
CA PHE A 37 10.74 -2.04 3.55
C PHE A 37 12.08 -1.44 3.11
N PHE A 38 12.76 -2.06 2.14
CA PHE A 38 14.08 -1.59 1.69
C PHE A 38 14.04 -0.25 0.93
N THR A 39 12.92 0.07 0.28
CA THR A 39 12.76 1.33 -0.46
C THR A 39 12.39 2.49 0.45
N HIS A 40 11.71 2.23 1.57
CA HIS A 40 11.11 3.26 2.40
C HIS A 40 11.66 3.44 3.80
N GLN A 41 12.33 2.46 4.38
CA GLN A 41 12.89 2.58 5.73
C GLN A 41 13.86 3.76 5.89
N GLY A 42 13.83 4.39 7.07
CA GLY A 42 14.82 5.36 7.55
C GLY A 42 14.79 6.75 6.90
N ARG A 43 13.69 7.11 6.23
CA ARG A 43 13.47 8.49 5.75
C ARG A 43 13.15 9.46 6.88
N ASP A 44 12.54 8.98 7.96
CA ASP A 44 12.31 9.74 9.19
C ASP A 44 13.58 9.89 10.06
N GLY A 45 14.69 9.24 9.67
CA GLY A 45 15.95 9.22 10.39
C GLY A 45 16.05 8.17 11.49
N GLN A 46 15.01 7.36 11.70
CA GLN A 46 14.97 6.25 12.64
C GLN A 46 15.16 4.90 11.92
N PRO A 47 15.71 3.86 12.58
CA PRO A 47 15.81 2.55 11.97
C PRO A 47 14.44 1.88 11.87
N GLY A 48 14.12 1.33 10.69
CA GLY A 48 12.88 0.59 10.44
C GLY A 48 11.95 1.31 9.46
N LEU A 49 10.76 0.75 9.26
CA LEU A 49 9.71 1.33 8.43
C LEU A 49 8.60 1.89 9.33
N SER A 50 8.38 3.19 9.28
CA SER A 50 7.33 3.91 10.01
C SER A 50 6.24 4.45 9.08
N ILE A 51 5.16 5.00 9.65
CA ILE A 51 4.15 5.74 8.88
C ILE A 51 4.77 7.04 8.34
N ASP A 52 5.66 7.67 9.12
CA ASP A 52 6.32 8.92 8.75
C ASP A 52 7.25 8.71 7.55
N ASP A 53 7.94 7.57 7.47
CA ASP A 53 8.74 7.19 6.31
C ASP A 53 7.93 7.17 5.01
N ILE A 54 6.70 6.65 5.09
CA ILE A 54 5.78 6.55 3.96
C ILE A 54 5.23 7.94 3.64
N ALA A 55 4.84 8.73 4.65
CA ALA A 55 4.39 10.11 4.44
C ALA A 55 5.46 10.94 3.73
N ILE A 56 6.72 10.90 4.22
CA ILE A 56 7.86 11.61 3.62
C ILE A 56 8.11 11.10 2.19
N ALA A 57 7.99 9.80 1.93
CA ALA A 57 8.23 9.26 0.58
C ALA A 57 7.26 9.81 -0.49
N TYR A 58 5.99 10.02 -0.13
CA TYR A 58 4.95 10.45 -1.07
C TYR A 58 4.71 11.96 -1.05
N HIS A 59 4.64 12.57 0.14
CA HIS A 59 4.44 14.01 0.33
C HIS A 59 5.74 14.82 0.12
N GLY A 60 6.88 14.22 0.47
CA GLY A 60 8.14 14.93 0.61
C GLY A 60 8.30 15.54 2.01
N SER A 61 9.45 16.16 2.24
CA SER A 61 9.74 16.92 3.46
C SER A 61 10.25 18.31 3.09
N PRO A 62 9.63 19.39 3.59
CA PRO A 62 10.16 20.74 3.40
C PRO A 62 11.51 20.96 4.10
N GLU A 63 11.77 20.19 5.17
CA GLU A 63 12.95 20.34 6.02
C GLU A 63 14.18 19.62 5.47
N GLN A 64 14.00 18.67 4.56
CA GLN A 64 15.08 17.88 3.97
C GLN A 64 15.15 18.07 2.46
N THR A 65 16.38 18.05 1.93
CA THR A 65 16.59 18.04 0.49
C THR A 65 16.45 16.63 -0.07
N ARG A 66 16.19 16.50 -1.37
CA ARG A 66 16.07 15.19 -2.01
C ARG A 66 17.33 14.33 -1.85
N LEU A 67 18.52 14.94 -1.89
CA LEU A 67 19.79 14.25 -1.63
C LEU A 67 19.90 13.82 -0.17
N ALA A 68 19.55 14.69 0.79
CA ALA A 68 19.55 14.36 2.21
C ALA A 68 18.59 13.19 2.53
N ALA A 69 17.37 13.23 2.01
CA ALA A 69 16.40 12.15 2.18
C ALA A 69 16.89 10.82 1.60
N ALA A 70 17.61 10.85 0.46
CA ALA A 70 18.17 9.65 -0.14
C ALA A 70 19.29 9.02 0.71
N ILE A 71 20.24 9.82 1.20
CA ILE A 71 21.37 9.34 2.03
C ILE A 71 20.97 9.03 3.49
N ASN A 72 19.82 9.52 3.93
CA ASN A 72 19.20 9.13 5.20
C ASN A 72 18.44 7.79 5.06
N GLY A 73 17.73 7.60 3.94
CA GLY A 73 16.96 6.38 3.67
C GLY A 73 17.68 5.38 2.75
N PRO A 74 17.18 5.15 1.52
CA PRO A 74 17.54 3.97 0.71
C PRO A 74 19.01 3.94 0.27
N MET A 75 19.72 5.08 0.24
CA MET A 75 21.13 5.15 -0.14
C MET A 75 22.07 5.18 1.06
N ALA A 76 21.56 5.16 2.29
CA ALA A 76 22.38 5.20 3.51
C ALA A 76 23.41 4.05 3.54
N GLY A 77 22.99 2.84 3.15
CA GLY A 77 23.86 1.64 3.14
C GLY A 77 24.94 1.64 2.06
N ASN A 78 24.90 2.58 1.10
CA ASN A 78 25.90 2.68 0.03
C ASN A 78 27.09 3.59 0.41
N LEU A 79 26.97 4.37 1.50
CA LEU A 79 28.07 5.18 2.00
C LEU A 79 29.02 4.30 2.82
N LYS A 80 30.32 4.35 2.49
CA LYS A 80 31.34 3.53 3.19
C LYS A 80 31.63 3.98 4.62
N SER A 81 31.37 5.25 4.93
CA SER A 81 31.65 5.84 6.23
C SER A 81 30.48 6.72 6.71
N PRO A 82 30.05 6.59 7.98
CA PRO A 82 29.10 7.51 8.59
C PRO A 82 29.58 8.97 8.60
N ALA A 83 30.90 9.21 8.64
CA ALA A 83 31.46 10.57 8.60
C ALA A 83 31.30 11.23 7.22
N ASP A 84 31.28 10.45 6.15
CA ASP A 84 31.07 10.98 4.80
C ASP A 84 29.62 11.46 4.62
N LYS A 85 28.67 10.81 5.31
CA LYS A 85 27.28 11.27 5.39
C LYS A 85 27.19 12.66 6.00
N THR A 86 27.87 12.92 7.12
CA THR A 86 27.82 14.22 7.79
C THR A 86 28.43 15.31 6.93
N VAL A 87 29.54 15.03 6.21
CA VAL A 87 30.14 15.98 5.26
C VAL A 87 29.15 16.41 4.18
N ILE A 88 28.38 15.47 3.61
CA ILE A 88 27.38 15.79 2.59
C ILE A 88 26.23 16.62 3.19
N LEU A 89 25.74 16.25 4.38
CA LEU A 89 24.67 16.98 5.06
C LEU A 89 25.08 18.41 5.44
N ASP A 90 26.31 18.59 5.96
CA ASP A 90 26.86 19.91 6.30
C ASP A 90 27.04 20.77 5.05
N TRP A 91 27.50 20.17 3.95
CA TRP A 91 27.58 20.85 2.66
C TRP A 91 26.22 21.34 2.17
N ILE A 92 25.18 20.49 2.27
CA ILE A 92 23.79 20.86 1.96
C ILE A 92 23.34 22.04 2.85
N ALA A 93 23.53 21.93 4.17
CA ALA A 93 23.16 22.96 5.14
C ALA A 93 23.91 24.29 4.91
N SER A 94 25.13 24.25 4.37
CA SER A 94 25.96 25.43 4.06
C SER A 94 25.53 26.20 2.79
N GLY A 95 24.47 25.74 2.12
CA GLY A 95 23.97 26.31 0.87
C GLY A 95 24.55 25.66 -0.40
N ALA A 96 25.00 24.41 -0.31
CA ALA A 96 25.47 23.60 -1.43
C ALA A 96 26.56 24.26 -2.31
N ARG A 97 27.52 24.98 -1.70
CA ARG A 97 28.51 25.78 -2.45
C ARG A 97 29.44 24.91 -3.31
N GLN A 98 29.71 25.36 -4.54
CA GLN A 98 30.54 24.63 -5.51
C GLN A 98 31.97 24.37 -5.05
N ALA A 99 32.62 25.31 -4.36
CA ALA A 99 33.99 25.16 -3.89
C ALA A 99 34.15 24.01 -2.86
N ILE A 100 33.17 23.87 -1.95
CA ILE A 100 33.13 22.78 -0.97
C ILE A 100 32.76 21.47 -1.65
N TYR A 101 31.83 21.52 -2.62
CA TYR A 101 31.45 20.35 -3.39
C TYR A 101 32.66 19.69 -4.07
N GLN A 102 33.48 20.47 -4.79
CA GLN A 102 34.60 19.93 -5.55
C GLN A 102 35.69 19.31 -4.66
N THR A 103 35.89 19.86 -3.46
CA THR A 103 36.98 19.44 -2.57
C THR A 103 36.58 18.32 -1.61
N GLN A 104 35.33 18.30 -1.13
CA GLN A 104 34.90 17.38 -0.07
C GLN A 104 33.83 16.38 -0.53
N VAL A 105 32.82 16.82 -1.29
CA VAL A 105 31.65 15.98 -1.63
C VAL A 105 31.87 15.16 -2.91
N ALA A 106 32.44 15.76 -3.95
CA ALA A 106 32.67 15.09 -5.23
C ALA A 106 33.54 13.82 -5.09
N PRO A 107 34.62 13.79 -4.28
CA PRO A 107 35.37 12.56 -4.06
C PRO A 107 34.54 11.44 -3.41
N ILE A 108 33.64 11.79 -2.48
CA ILE A 108 32.75 10.83 -1.82
C ILE A 108 31.76 10.25 -2.84
N LEU A 109 31.09 11.11 -3.62
CA LEU A 109 30.13 10.66 -4.64
C LEU A 109 30.81 9.84 -5.75
N GLN A 110 32.02 10.20 -6.14
CA GLN A 110 32.83 9.45 -7.10
C GLN A 110 33.15 8.04 -6.61
N ARG A 111 33.52 7.92 -5.34
CA ARG A 111 33.93 6.66 -4.72
C ARG A 111 32.74 5.72 -4.45
N ASP A 112 31.60 6.26 -4.04
CA ASP A 112 30.49 5.48 -3.47
C ASP A 112 29.24 5.44 -4.36
N CYS A 113 29.00 6.44 -5.21
CA CYS A 113 27.72 6.60 -5.91
C CYS A 113 27.82 6.46 -7.43
N LEU A 114 28.93 6.89 -8.06
CA LEU A 114 29.05 6.95 -9.52
C LEU A 114 28.99 5.59 -10.23
N GLY A 115 29.22 4.49 -9.53
CA GLY A 115 29.02 3.14 -10.09
C GLY A 115 27.58 2.94 -10.61
N CYS A 116 26.59 3.51 -9.92
CA CYS A 116 25.19 3.48 -10.33
C CYS A 116 24.71 4.82 -10.91
N HIS A 117 25.17 5.94 -10.36
CA HIS A 117 24.73 7.30 -10.70
C HIS A 117 25.56 7.96 -11.81
N SER A 118 25.92 7.20 -12.83
CA SER A 118 26.57 7.71 -14.04
C SER A 118 25.73 7.36 -15.28
N PRO A 119 25.74 8.19 -16.34
CA PRO A 119 25.04 7.85 -17.59
C PRO A 119 25.50 6.52 -18.19
N ALA A 120 26.75 6.14 -17.94
CA ALA A 120 27.34 4.89 -18.41
C ALA A 120 26.75 3.64 -17.73
N SER A 121 26.13 3.76 -16.56
CA SER A 121 25.54 2.61 -15.85
C SER A 121 24.27 2.09 -16.52
N GLY A 122 23.61 2.90 -17.36
CA GLY A 122 22.33 2.58 -17.97
C GLY A 122 21.14 2.52 -16.99
N MET A 123 21.34 2.82 -15.70
CA MET A 123 20.26 2.87 -14.72
C MET A 123 19.46 4.17 -14.83
N ASN A 124 18.14 4.07 -14.66
CA ASN A 124 17.23 5.21 -14.59
C ASN A 124 17.30 5.89 -13.20
N VAL A 125 18.48 6.38 -12.83
CA VAL A 125 18.75 7.11 -11.58
C VAL A 125 19.34 8.49 -11.93
N PRO A 126 19.14 9.52 -11.09
CA PRO A 126 19.66 10.85 -11.38
C PRO A 126 21.20 10.82 -11.43
N PRO A 127 21.85 11.35 -12.48
CA PRO A 127 23.29 11.36 -12.60
C PRO A 127 23.91 12.29 -11.53
N LEU A 128 25.04 11.86 -10.95
CA LEU A 128 25.78 12.59 -9.92
C LEU A 128 27.19 12.99 -10.40
N THR A 129 27.41 13.07 -11.73
CA THR A 129 28.75 13.28 -12.32
C THR A 129 29.18 14.74 -12.28
N HIS A 130 28.24 15.69 -12.36
CA HIS A 130 28.52 17.12 -12.42
C HIS A 130 27.79 17.90 -11.33
N TYR A 131 28.41 18.97 -10.85
CA TYR A 131 27.87 19.83 -9.80
C TYR A 131 26.47 20.35 -10.13
N GLU A 132 26.24 20.74 -11.39
CA GLU A 132 24.97 21.31 -11.87
C GLU A 132 23.81 20.30 -11.79
N GLN A 133 24.12 19.00 -11.78
CA GLN A 133 23.13 17.94 -11.60
C GLN A 133 22.91 17.65 -10.12
N VAL A 134 23.98 17.61 -9.32
CA VAL A 134 23.90 17.31 -7.88
C VAL A 134 23.22 18.45 -7.11
N VAL A 135 23.49 19.71 -7.44
CA VAL A 135 22.88 20.87 -6.78
C VAL A 135 21.36 20.92 -6.97
N LYS A 136 20.84 20.38 -8.08
CA LYS A 136 19.38 20.25 -8.26
C LYS A 136 18.75 19.25 -7.29
N LEU A 137 19.53 18.30 -6.77
CA LEU A 137 19.08 17.35 -5.76
C LEU A 137 19.18 17.92 -4.34
N THR A 138 19.80 19.09 -4.17
CA THR A 138 19.75 19.83 -2.90
C THR A 138 18.52 20.73 -2.81
N GLU A 139 17.61 20.68 -3.78
CA GLU A 139 16.29 21.31 -3.65
C GLU A 139 15.42 20.53 -2.65
N ALA A 140 14.42 21.22 -2.08
CA ALA A 140 13.47 20.65 -1.13
C ALA A 140 12.78 19.40 -1.71
N ASP A 141 12.65 18.36 -0.90
CA ASP A 141 12.02 17.12 -1.33
C ASP A 141 10.51 17.33 -1.49
N ARG A 142 10.03 17.22 -2.74
CA ARG A 142 8.60 17.32 -3.10
C ARG A 142 7.91 15.95 -3.19
N GLY A 143 8.57 14.90 -2.69
CA GLY A 143 8.06 13.54 -2.68
C GLY A 143 7.94 12.94 -4.07
N ALA A 144 7.06 11.95 -4.19
CA ALA A 144 6.89 11.19 -5.41
C ALA A 144 6.19 12.01 -6.51
N SER A 145 6.80 12.10 -7.70
CA SER A 145 6.29 12.94 -8.81
C SER A 145 5.02 12.38 -9.45
N ILE A 146 4.12 13.25 -9.95
CA ILE A 146 2.89 12.83 -10.66
C ILE A 146 3.17 11.86 -11.82
N PRO A 147 4.16 12.08 -12.71
CA PRO A 147 4.46 11.13 -13.77
C PRO A 147 4.89 9.76 -13.23
N SER A 148 5.62 9.72 -12.12
CA SER A 148 5.99 8.48 -11.44
C SER A 148 4.75 7.77 -10.89
N LEU A 149 3.88 8.51 -10.18
CA LEU A 149 2.62 7.98 -9.65
C LEU A 149 1.73 7.41 -10.73
N VAL A 150 1.54 8.12 -11.85
CA VAL A 150 0.74 7.65 -12.99
C VAL A 150 1.32 6.37 -13.58
N ARG A 151 2.65 6.31 -13.77
CA ARG A 151 3.33 5.11 -14.29
C ARG A 151 3.13 3.91 -13.36
N VAL A 152 3.39 4.08 -12.07
CA VAL A 152 3.26 3.01 -11.08
C VAL A 152 1.80 2.57 -10.96
N SER A 153 0.86 3.52 -10.95
CA SER A 153 -0.58 3.25 -10.94
C SER A 153 -1.03 2.43 -12.14
N HIS A 154 -0.56 2.75 -13.35
CA HIS A 154 -0.86 1.97 -14.55
C HIS A 154 -0.40 0.52 -14.44
N ILE A 155 0.85 0.31 -13.99
CA ILE A 155 1.44 -1.02 -13.82
C ILE A 155 0.67 -1.82 -12.75
N HIS A 156 0.36 -1.21 -11.61
CA HIS A 156 -0.34 -1.87 -10.51
C HIS A 156 -1.79 -2.16 -10.84
N LEU A 157 -2.52 -1.20 -11.43
CA LEU A 157 -3.93 -1.38 -11.76
C LEU A 157 -4.13 -2.52 -12.76
N PHE A 158 -3.27 -2.63 -13.78
CA PHE A 158 -3.35 -3.72 -14.76
C PHE A 158 -2.84 -5.04 -14.17
N GLY A 159 -1.63 -5.05 -13.59
CA GLY A 159 -0.99 -6.26 -13.09
C GLY A 159 -1.73 -6.90 -11.91
N ILE A 160 -2.07 -6.10 -10.89
CA ILE A 160 -2.74 -6.59 -9.68
C ILE A 160 -4.17 -7.05 -10.02
N ALA A 161 -4.89 -6.36 -10.92
CA ALA A 161 -6.23 -6.79 -11.30
C ALA A 161 -6.26 -8.23 -11.86
N PHE A 162 -5.27 -8.63 -12.67
CA PHE A 162 -5.16 -10.04 -13.12
C PHE A 162 -4.89 -10.99 -11.96
N ILE A 163 -3.95 -10.63 -11.06
CA ILE A 163 -3.65 -11.47 -9.89
C ILE A 163 -4.91 -11.68 -9.05
N LEU A 164 -5.63 -10.60 -8.71
CA LEU A 164 -6.86 -10.66 -7.93
C LEU A 164 -7.94 -11.48 -8.65
N PHE A 165 -8.06 -11.34 -9.97
CA PHE A 165 -9.00 -12.12 -10.76
C PHE A 165 -8.68 -13.62 -10.73
N PHE A 166 -7.43 -14.02 -10.98
CA PHE A 166 -7.05 -15.43 -10.99
C PHE A 166 -7.12 -16.06 -9.60
N VAL A 167 -6.61 -15.38 -8.56
CA VAL A 167 -6.73 -15.86 -7.18
C VAL A 167 -8.21 -15.96 -6.78
N GLY A 168 -9.01 -14.94 -7.07
CA GLY A 168 -10.44 -14.95 -6.81
C GLY A 168 -11.17 -16.07 -7.54
N LYS A 169 -10.83 -16.33 -8.81
CA LYS A 169 -11.40 -17.44 -9.60
C LYS A 169 -11.13 -18.80 -8.96
N LEU A 170 -9.91 -19.03 -8.45
CA LEU A 170 -9.58 -20.25 -7.72
C LEU A 170 -10.34 -20.31 -6.39
N PHE A 171 -10.39 -19.20 -5.66
CA PHE A 171 -11.08 -19.12 -4.37
C PHE A 171 -12.60 -19.34 -4.46
N VAL A 172 -13.23 -19.12 -5.63
CA VAL A 172 -14.63 -19.46 -5.86
C VAL A 172 -14.90 -20.96 -5.63
N LEU A 173 -13.92 -21.83 -5.86
CA LEU A 173 -14.01 -23.28 -5.67
C LEU A 173 -14.00 -23.70 -4.19
N CYS A 174 -13.66 -22.80 -3.26
CA CYS A 174 -13.67 -23.09 -1.82
C CYS A 174 -15.09 -23.38 -1.31
N ASP A 175 -15.25 -24.38 -0.44
CA ASP A 175 -16.51 -24.63 0.26
C ASP A 175 -16.58 -23.80 1.56
N ILE A 176 -17.15 -22.60 1.46
CA ILE A 176 -17.38 -21.67 2.57
C ILE A 176 -18.71 -20.93 2.40
N PRO A 177 -19.27 -20.32 3.48
CA PRO A 177 -20.49 -19.54 3.38
C PRO A 177 -20.41 -18.47 2.28
N VAL A 178 -21.48 -18.38 1.49
CA VAL A 178 -21.55 -17.56 0.26
C VAL A 178 -21.26 -16.08 0.54
N TRP A 179 -21.75 -15.54 1.66
CA TRP A 179 -21.51 -14.14 2.02
C TRP A 179 -20.02 -13.86 2.26
N LEU A 180 -19.34 -14.74 2.99
CA LEU A 180 -17.91 -14.60 3.29
C LEU A 180 -17.09 -14.70 2.01
N LYS A 181 -17.44 -15.66 1.14
CA LYS A 181 -16.81 -15.82 -0.17
C LYS A 181 -16.88 -14.53 -1.00
N ARG A 182 -18.08 -13.95 -1.13
CA ARG A 182 -18.30 -12.71 -1.90
C ARG A 182 -17.54 -11.53 -1.31
N MET A 183 -17.53 -11.39 0.02
CA MET A 183 -16.79 -10.34 0.71
C MET A 183 -15.29 -10.47 0.49
N THR A 184 -14.73 -11.67 0.73
CA THR A 184 -13.30 -11.92 0.56
C THR A 184 -12.84 -11.66 -0.88
N ILE A 185 -13.64 -12.01 -1.90
CA ILE A 185 -13.32 -11.73 -3.30
C ILE A 185 -13.38 -10.23 -3.60
N GLY A 186 -14.38 -9.50 -3.07
CA GLY A 186 -14.56 -8.07 -3.37
C GLY A 186 -13.58 -7.14 -2.65
N VAL A 187 -13.23 -7.44 -1.39
CA VAL A 187 -12.33 -6.62 -0.55
C VAL A 187 -11.02 -6.25 -1.26
N PRO A 188 -10.22 -7.16 -1.84
CA PRO A 188 -8.92 -6.80 -2.38
C PRO A 188 -9.01 -5.88 -3.61
N PHE A 189 -10.09 -5.95 -4.40
CA PHE A 189 -10.30 -5.01 -5.51
C PHE A 189 -10.57 -3.59 -4.99
N ILE A 190 -11.43 -3.46 -3.99
CA ILE A 190 -11.71 -2.17 -3.35
C ILE A 190 -10.44 -1.64 -2.67
N SER A 191 -9.70 -2.52 -2.01
CA SER A 191 -8.44 -2.19 -1.33
C SER A 191 -7.41 -1.67 -2.31
N MET A 192 -7.18 -2.35 -3.44
CA MET A 192 -6.27 -1.92 -4.51
C MET A 192 -6.64 -0.53 -5.06
N LEU A 193 -7.92 -0.28 -5.33
CA LEU A 193 -8.36 1.04 -5.81
C LEU A 193 -8.13 2.13 -4.76
N THR A 194 -8.43 1.82 -3.50
CA THR A 194 -8.21 2.74 -2.38
C THR A 194 -6.72 3.03 -2.18
N ASP A 195 -5.87 2.02 -2.33
CA ASP A 195 -4.40 2.12 -2.22
C ASP A 195 -3.81 3.07 -3.25
N ILE A 196 -4.18 2.89 -4.52
CA ILE A 196 -3.73 3.75 -5.62
C ILE A 196 -4.20 5.19 -5.39
N LEU A 197 -5.46 5.39 -4.98
CA LEU A 197 -5.97 6.72 -4.67
C LEU A 197 -5.26 7.34 -3.46
N ALA A 198 -4.94 6.54 -2.45
CA ALA A 198 -4.23 6.97 -1.25
C ALA A 198 -2.83 7.49 -1.57
N TRP A 199 -2.12 6.99 -2.60
CA TRP A 199 -0.85 7.58 -3.04
C TRP A 199 -0.99 9.05 -3.43
N TYR A 200 -2.03 9.38 -4.21
CA TYR A 200 -2.29 10.76 -4.63
C TYR A 200 -2.74 11.63 -3.46
N LEU A 201 -3.53 11.10 -2.54
CA LEU A 201 -3.97 11.84 -1.35
C LEU A 201 -2.82 12.08 -0.36
N THR A 202 -1.95 11.08 -0.17
CA THR A 202 -0.78 11.18 0.72
C THR A 202 0.20 12.23 0.21
N ARG A 203 0.34 12.34 -1.12
CA ARG A 203 1.14 13.38 -1.75
C ARG A 203 0.64 14.79 -1.40
N GLU A 204 -0.66 15.02 -1.32
CA GLU A 204 -1.20 16.35 -0.99
C GLU A 204 -1.27 16.58 0.53
N THR A 205 -1.51 15.52 1.29
CA THR A 205 -1.75 15.56 2.74
C THR A 205 -1.14 14.33 3.40
N PRO A 206 -0.09 14.47 4.25
CA PRO A 206 0.69 13.35 4.76
C PRO A 206 -0.13 12.34 5.60
N ASP A 207 -1.20 12.79 6.25
CA ASP A 207 -2.07 11.94 7.10
C ASP A 207 -2.71 10.76 6.34
N PHE A 208 -2.84 10.84 5.01
CA PHE A 208 -3.36 9.72 4.23
C PHE A 208 -2.38 8.54 4.11
N ALA A 209 -1.15 8.66 4.63
CA ALA A 209 -0.23 7.54 4.76
C ALA A 209 -0.84 6.39 5.59
N TYR A 210 -1.68 6.69 6.58
CA TYR A 210 -2.42 5.66 7.32
C TYR A 210 -3.41 4.90 6.43
N LEU A 211 -4.14 5.62 5.56
CA LEU A 211 -5.06 5.00 4.62
C LEU A 211 -4.31 4.08 3.66
N LEU A 212 -3.15 4.52 3.19
CA LEU A 212 -2.29 3.76 2.30
C LEU A 212 -1.79 2.45 2.94
N VAL A 213 -1.28 2.50 4.17
CA VAL A 213 -0.83 1.29 4.87
C VAL A 213 -2.00 0.36 5.18
N LEU A 214 -3.15 0.92 5.56
CA LEU A 214 -4.36 0.15 5.84
C LEU A 214 -4.88 -0.57 4.59
N SER A 215 -4.92 0.10 3.43
CA SER A 215 -5.36 -0.51 2.16
C SER A 215 -4.40 -1.59 1.68
N GLY A 216 -3.09 -1.36 1.75
CA GLY A 216 -2.10 -2.38 1.43
C GLY A 216 -2.21 -3.60 2.37
N GLY A 217 -2.33 -3.35 3.67
CA GLY A 217 -2.49 -4.41 4.69
C GLY A 217 -3.78 -5.22 4.50
N LEU A 218 -4.91 -4.57 4.25
CA LEU A 218 -6.20 -5.22 4.01
C LEU A 218 -6.17 -6.09 2.75
N MET A 219 -5.51 -5.61 1.68
CA MET A 219 -5.30 -6.40 0.46
C MET A 219 -4.48 -7.65 0.74
N GLY A 220 -3.35 -7.49 1.44
CA GLY A 220 -2.48 -8.61 1.82
C GLY A 220 -3.17 -9.65 2.67
N LEU A 221 -3.91 -9.23 3.70
CA LEU A 221 -4.67 -10.13 4.56
C LEU A 221 -5.74 -10.90 3.79
N SER A 222 -6.48 -10.23 2.90
CA SER A 222 -7.47 -10.90 2.07
C SER A 222 -6.84 -11.92 1.11
N LEU A 223 -5.75 -11.54 0.43
CA LEU A 223 -5.02 -12.45 -0.47
C LEU A 223 -4.44 -13.65 0.28
N SER A 224 -3.87 -13.42 1.46
CA SER A 224 -3.29 -14.48 2.30
C SER A 224 -4.36 -15.47 2.75
N PHE A 225 -5.54 -14.97 3.13
CA PHE A 225 -6.68 -15.81 3.47
C PHE A 225 -7.18 -16.62 2.26
N GLN A 226 -7.27 -16.00 1.08
CA GLN A 226 -7.68 -16.70 -0.15
C GLN A 226 -6.72 -17.80 -0.55
N ILE A 227 -5.42 -17.49 -0.56
CA ILE A 227 -4.36 -18.44 -0.90
C ILE A 227 -4.32 -19.58 0.13
N GLY A 228 -4.24 -19.23 1.42
CA GLY A 228 -4.13 -20.21 2.50
C GLY A 228 -5.31 -21.16 2.54
N LEU A 229 -6.54 -20.65 2.42
CA LEU A 229 -7.73 -21.49 2.44
C LEU A 229 -7.86 -22.37 1.19
N SER A 230 -7.51 -21.84 0.01
CA SER A 230 -7.54 -22.61 -1.24
C SER A 230 -6.53 -23.76 -1.19
N LEU A 231 -5.30 -23.49 -0.76
CA LEU A 231 -4.26 -24.51 -0.58
C LEU A 231 -4.68 -25.55 0.45
N TYR A 232 -5.25 -25.09 1.57
CA TYR A 232 -5.77 -25.95 2.62
C TYR A 232 -6.84 -26.92 2.09
N GLN A 233 -7.88 -26.43 1.41
CA GLN A 233 -8.97 -27.28 0.91
C GLN A 233 -8.57 -28.20 -0.26
N MET A 234 -7.53 -27.83 -1.04
CA MET A 234 -7.03 -28.69 -2.12
C MET A 234 -6.29 -29.94 -1.61
N TRP A 235 -5.58 -29.81 -0.48
CA TRP A 235 -4.67 -30.86 -0.01
C TRP A 235 -5.10 -31.55 1.28
N MET A 236 -5.92 -30.89 2.10
CA MET A 236 -6.40 -31.49 3.34
C MET A 236 -7.65 -32.36 3.09
N PRO A 237 -7.76 -33.54 3.72
CA PRO A 237 -8.92 -34.41 3.54
C PRO A 237 -10.21 -33.73 4.03
N ALA A 238 -11.32 -33.95 3.31
CA ALA A 238 -12.67 -33.46 3.64
C ALA A 238 -13.14 -33.78 5.09
N VAL A 239 -12.48 -34.72 5.76
CA VAL A 239 -12.73 -35.08 7.18
C VAL A 239 -12.43 -33.92 8.14
N TRP A 240 -11.56 -32.96 7.76
CA TRP A 240 -11.25 -31.81 8.61
C TRP A 240 -12.31 -30.69 8.53
N ASP A 241 -13.02 -30.56 7.41
CA ASP A 241 -14.10 -29.59 7.22
C ASP A 241 -15.25 -29.81 8.22
N ALA A 242 -15.58 -31.06 8.54
CA ALA A 242 -16.61 -31.37 9.53
C ALA A 242 -16.25 -30.85 10.95
N ARG A 243 -14.97 -30.88 11.33
CA ARG A 243 -14.52 -30.40 12.64
C ARG A 243 -14.37 -28.89 12.70
N VAL A 244 -13.85 -28.27 11.63
CA VAL A 244 -13.71 -26.80 11.55
C VAL A 244 -15.06 -26.12 11.43
N GLN A 245 -16.02 -26.67 10.67
CA GLN A 245 -17.38 -26.13 10.62
C GLN A 245 -18.10 -26.22 11.97
N VAL A 246 -17.88 -27.28 12.75
CA VAL A 246 -18.43 -27.39 14.11
C VAL A 246 -17.81 -26.36 15.06
N ILE A 247 -16.50 -26.12 14.96
CA ILE A 247 -15.80 -25.13 15.80
C ILE A 247 -16.15 -23.70 15.39
N ALA A 248 -16.15 -23.38 14.10
CA ALA A 248 -16.54 -22.08 13.56
C ALA A 248 -18.04 -21.81 13.79
N GLY A 249 -18.89 -22.82 13.62
CA GLY A 249 -20.31 -22.76 13.97
C GLY A 249 -20.54 -22.52 15.46
N ARG A 250 -19.72 -23.12 16.34
CA ARG A 250 -19.73 -22.82 17.78
C ARG A 250 -19.24 -21.41 18.09
N ALA A 251 -18.16 -20.94 17.47
CA ALA A 251 -17.63 -19.59 17.68
C ALA A 251 -18.60 -18.50 17.17
N MET A 252 -19.24 -18.72 16.02
CA MET A 252 -20.24 -17.83 15.45
C MET A 252 -21.57 -17.90 16.20
N SER A 253 -21.97 -19.07 16.71
CA SER A 253 -23.07 -19.22 17.68
C SER A 253 -22.78 -18.54 19.01
N LEU A 254 -21.53 -18.57 19.50
CA LEU A 254 -21.14 -17.92 20.76
C LEU A 254 -21.10 -16.39 20.60
N SER A 255 -20.58 -15.89 19.47
CA SER A 255 -20.60 -14.48 19.11
C SER A 255 -22.04 -13.99 18.85
N GLY A 256 -22.85 -14.76 18.11
CA GLY A 256 -24.26 -14.46 17.85
C GLY A 256 -25.14 -14.52 19.10
N LYS A 257 -24.91 -15.51 20.00
CA LYS A 257 -25.57 -15.56 21.32
C LYS A 257 -25.07 -14.43 22.22
N GLY A 258 -23.82 -14.02 22.13
CA GLY A 258 -23.27 -12.84 22.82
C GLY A 258 -23.91 -11.54 22.35
N LEU A 259 -24.06 -11.35 21.04
CA LEU A 259 -24.75 -10.21 20.42
C LEU A 259 -26.25 -10.20 20.75
N LEU A 260 -26.92 -11.36 20.75
CA LEU A 260 -28.33 -11.51 21.12
C LEU A 260 -28.55 -11.32 22.64
N LYS A 261 -27.63 -11.78 23.50
CA LYS A 261 -27.66 -11.49 24.95
C LYS A 261 -27.43 -10.01 25.22
N PHE A 262 -26.52 -9.38 24.47
CA PHE A 262 -26.25 -7.94 24.54
C PHE A 262 -27.44 -7.12 24.06
N TYR A 263 -28.06 -7.49 22.93
CA TYR A 263 -29.27 -6.88 22.40
C TYR A 263 -30.50 -7.09 23.32
N GLY A 264 -30.63 -8.29 23.90
CA GLY A 264 -31.67 -8.59 24.90
C GLY A 264 -31.48 -7.84 26.22
N ARG A 265 -30.24 -7.62 26.66
CA ARG A 265 -29.92 -6.75 27.81
C ARG A 265 -30.19 -5.28 27.51
N LEU A 266 -29.92 -4.82 26.28
CA LEU A 266 -30.19 -3.46 25.82
C LEU A 266 -31.69 -3.15 25.72
N LYS A 267 -32.52 -4.14 25.34
CA LYS A 267 -33.97 -3.98 25.19
C LYS A 267 -34.74 -3.97 26.52
N GLY A 268 -34.10 -4.36 27.63
CA GLY A 268 -34.72 -4.49 28.96
C GLY A 268 -34.35 -3.40 29.98
N MET A 269 -33.59 -2.37 29.59
CA MET A 269 -33.21 -1.27 30.51
C MET A 269 -34.06 -0.02 30.25
N PRO A 270 -34.61 0.63 31.30
CA PRO A 270 -35.34 1.87 31.13
C PRO A 270 -34.37 3.02 30.80
N GLY A 271 -34.68 3.73 29.71
CA GLY A 271 -34.43 5.15 29.50
C GLY A 271 -33.01 5.65 29.19
N ILE A 272 -31.93 4.98 29.60
CA ILE A 272 -30.59 5.61 29.60
C ILE A 272 -29.63 5.02 28.54
N THR A 273 -29.93 3.87 27.95
CA THR A 273 -29.06 3.21 26.94
C THR A 273 -29.32 3.61 25.48
N LEU A 274 -30.36 4.40 25.19
CA LEU A 274 -30.56 4.98 23.85
C LEU A 274 -29.65 6.19 23.59
N ALA A 275 -29.16 6.87 24.62
CA ALA A 275 -28.29 8.05 24.46
C ALA A 275 -26.88 7.68 24.00
N PHE A 276 -26.33 6.54 24.46
CA PHE A 276 -24.94 6.19 24.15
C PHE A 276 -24.73 5.59 22.74
N VAL A 277 -25.78 5.01 22.15
CA VAL A 277 -25.76 4.54 20.76
C VAL A 277 -26.06 5.68 19.78
N SER A 278 -26.80 6.72 20.19
CA SER A 278 -26.98 7.94 19.39
C SER A 278 -25.78 8.87 19.40
N GLU A 279 -24.95 8.83 20.46
CA GLU A 279 -23.72 9.65 20.56
C GLU A 279 -22.58 9.13 19.65
N LEU A 280 -22.45 7.79 19.51
CA LEU A 280 -21.50 7.17 18.58
C LEU A 280 -21.95 7.25 17.11
N SER A 281 -23.22 7.57 16.87
CA SER A 281 -23.77 7.85 15.55
C SER A 281 -23.98 9.35 15.31
N SER A 282 -23.21 10.23 15.98
CA SER A 282 -23.36 11.67 15.82
C SER A 282 -23.30 12.02 14.32
N HIS A 283 -24.48 12.37 13.81
CA HIS A 283 -24.73 12.62 12.40
C HIS A 283 -23.78 13.71 11.89
N GLU A 284 -23.28 14.60 12.76
CA GLU A 284 -22.40 15.70 12.39
C GLU A 284 -21.01 15.31 11.89
N GLN A 285 -20.30 14.33 12.47
CA GLN A 285 -18.94 14.00 12.00
C GLN A 285 -18.95 13.20 10.70
N VAL A 286 -19.90 12.27 10.55
CA VAL A 286 -20.08 11.51 9.30
C VAL A 286 -20.66 12.41 8.21
N GLN A 287 -21.58 13.32 8.53
CA GLN A 287 -22.07 14.33 7.57
C GLN A 287 -20.98 15.33 7.22
N PHE A 288 -20.12 15.76 8.15
CA PHE A 288 -19.00 16.66 7.89
C PHE A 288 -17.96 16.01 6.97
N LEU A 289 -17.59 14.75 7.22
CA LEU A 289 -16.69 14.00 6.35
C LEU A 289 -17.32 13.74 4.97
N GLN A 290 -18.60 13.38 4.91
CA GLN A 290 -19.31 13.18 3.63
C GLN A 290 -19.51 14.48 2.85
N THR A 291 -19.81 15.60 3.52
CA THR A 291 -19.98 16.90 2.86
C THR A 291 -18.64 17.47 2.44
N SER A 292 -17.59 17.37 3.27
CA SER A 292 -16.22 17.77 2.90
C SER A 292 -15.69 16.94 1.74
N PHE A 293 -15.90 15.63 1.75
CA PHE A 293 -15.53 14.72 0.65
C PHE A 293 -16.31 15.02 -0.64
N LYS A 294 -17.63 15.23 -0.56
CA LYS A 294 -18.45 15.63 -1.73
C LYS A 294 -18.05 17.00 -2.27
N ARG A 295 -17.69 17.96 -1.41
CA ARG A 295 -17.28 19.31 -1.80
C ARG A 295 -15.90 19.31 -2.46
N SER A 296 -14.96 18.51 -1.94
CA SER A 296 -13.65 18.29 -2.58
C SER A 296 -13.77 17.60 -3.93
N LEU A 297 -14.63 16.57 -4.05
CA LEU A 297 -14.89 15.91 -5.34
C LEU A 297 -15.56 16.85 -6.35
N ALA A 298 -16.53 17.66 -5.92
CA ALA A 298 -17.18 18.64 -6.78
C ALA A 298 -16.20 19.74 -7.24
N ASN A 299 -15.35 20.23 -6.34
CA ASN A 299 -14.33 21.23 -6.66
C ASN A 299 -13.25 20.66 -7.59
N ALA A 300 -12.81 19.41 -7.37
CA ALA A 300 -11.89 18.72 -8.27
C ALA A 300 -12.52 18.49 -9.65
N ALA A 301 -13.79 18.09 -9.73
CA ALA A 301 -14.50 17.90 -10.99
C ALA A 301 -14.68 19.22 -11.77
N VAL A 302 -15.00 20.33 -11.08
CA VAL A 302 -15.12 21.66 -11.71
C VAL A 302 -13.75 22.20 -12.14
N MET A 303 -12.70 21.97 -11.35
CA MET A 303 -11.33 22.37 -11.69
C MET A 303 -10.78 21.59 -12.90
N VAL A 304 -11.10 20.31 -13.01
CA VAL A 304 -10.78 19.48 -14.18
C VAL A 304 -11.59 19.90 -15.40
N LYS A 305 -12.89 20.18 -15.23
CA LYS A 305 -13.77 20.65 -16.33
C LYS A 305 -13.36 22.01 -16.89
N ASN A 306 -12.86 22.92 -16.05
CA ASN A 306 -12.46 24.27 -16.46
C ASN A 306 -11.00 24.36 -16.99
N ARG A 307 -10.23 23.26 -16.94
CA ARG A 307 -8.87 23.17 -17.50
C ARG A 307 -8.78 22.39 -18.82
N LEU A 308 -9.88 21.82 -19.30
CA LEU A 308 -9.90 21.06 -20.54
C LEU A 308 -10.42 21.94 -21.70
N PRO A 309 -9.67 22.09 -22.81
CA PRO A 309 -10.16 22.76 -24.01
C PRO A 309 -11.35 22.01 -24.62
N ALA A 310 -12.24 22.75 -25.25
CA ALA A 310 -13.62 22.34 -25.58
C ALA A 310 -13.76 21.34 -26.75
N ASP A 311 -12.67 20.71 -27.21
CA ASP A 311 -12.61 19.91 -28.43
C ASP A 311 -12.16 18.46 -28.19
N TRP A 312 -12.87 17.73 -27.33
CA TRP A 312 -12.78 16.26 -27.32
C TRP A 312 -14.15 15.58 -27.18
N ARG A 313 -14.98 15.74 -28.21
CA ARG A 313 -16.02 14.76 -28.55
C ARG A 313 -15.50 13.96 -29.73
N LEU A 314 -14.86 12.83 -29.43
CA LEU A 314 -14.78 11.61 -30.24
C LEU A 314 -13.82 10.68 -29.49
N PHE A 315 -14.37 9.91 -28.56
CA PHE A 315 -14.10 8.51 -28.22
C PHE A 315 -15.07 8.12 -27.11
#